data_AF-A0A0G1AHR0-F1
#
_entry.id   AF-A0A0G1AHR0-F1
#
_cell.length_a   1.000
_cell.length_b   1.000
_cell.length_c   1.000
_cell.angle_alpha   90.00
_cell.angle_beta   90.00
_cell.angle_gamma   90.00
#
_symmetry.space_group_name_H-M   'P 1'
#
loop_
_entity.id
_entity.type
_entity.pdbx_description
1 polymer ?
#
loop_
_entity_poly.entity_id
_entity_poly.type
_entity_poly.pdbx_seq_one_letter_code
_entity_poly.pdbx_strand_id
1 'polypeptide(L)'
;MTDFSTTEAVTWSGGTGQMLAVNDVNTATKMWIQIKTGVAPTDNQTITGATSGASALMNVTITERTLSFPFIGASTGSAIISAYGVGIETDDLTASDKLTDLTNTLRVPPNNVTFTVSGLVSGEDRVLVAPLGREFAWDTEGGTPPFQRGENLSFTSPTGTAYLSFLRDDGTTGRMQIRMLTGTVPTDNSTITGGTSGATAIVNGAVVASEDPRQLKLLTSLIGAAETAVVCVDAMPTDTPTTGTIRIQLDTGIYRNVAYTSYNTGTKTFTIGSTSFIDPNDATGGAAEAGNSIFIAYIDKLAAATSEAFTGVYLADRSLFIRVRDGASTPIKTFETTGTLGSAGGSATAIRTSDA
;
A
#
# COMPACT_ATOMS: atom_id res chain seq x y z
N MET A 1 34.76 11.17 33.71
CA MET A 1 33.88 12.05 32.92
C MET A 1 32.55 12.02 33.63
N THR A 2 32.04 13.18 34.06
CA THR A 2 30.69 13.25 34.63
C THR A 2 29.72 13.34 33.47
N ASP A 3 28.83 12.36 33.36
CA ASP A 3 27.80 12.31 32.32
C ASP A 3 26.56 13.06 32.78
N PHE A 4 25.82 13.67 31.86
CA PHE A 4 24.55 14.31 32.21
C PHE A 4 23.54 13.26 32.72
N SER A 5 22.63 13.66 33.60
CA SER A 5 21.45 12.83 33.88
C SER A 5 20.48 12.88 32.70
N THR A 6 19.57 11.90 32.56
CA THR A 6 18.54 11.94 31.50
C THR A 6 17.64 13.18 31.61
N THR A 7 17.43 13.66 32.84
CA THR A 7 16.81 14.95 33.18
C THR A 7 17.48 15.51 34.44
N GLU A 8 17.72 16.82 34.49
CA GLU A 8 18.21 17.51 35.70
C GLU A 8 18.03 19.03 35.58
N ALA A 9 18.19 19.76 36.69
CA ALA A 9 18.32 21.21 36.64
C ALA A 9 19.66 21.57 35.98
N VAL A 10 19.67 22.65 35.20
CA VAL A 10 20.84 23.13 34.48
C VAL A 10 21.02 24.62 34.69
N THR A 11 22.27 25.05 34.74
CA THR A 11 22.64 26.46 34.95
C THR A 11 23.65 26.93 33.91
N TRP A 12 23.56 28.19 33.53
CA TRP A 12 24.54 28.87 32.67
C TRP A 12 24.67 30.34 33.10
N SER A 13 25.64 31.06 32.54
CA SER A 13 25.78 32.49 32.79
C SER A 13 24.56 33.26 32.25
N GLY A 14 23.73 33.78 33.15
CA GLY A 14 22.54 34.57 32.80
C GLY A 14 21.21 33.81 32.83
N GLY A 15 21.18 32.55 33.27
CA GLY A 15 19.91 31.83 33.40
C GLY A 15 19.97 30.47 34.11
N THR A 16 18.78 29.95 34.40
CA THR A 16 18.59 28.59 34.91
C THR A 16 17.49 27.91 34.11
N GLY A 17 17.56 26.58 34.03
CA GLY A 17 16.57 25.77 33.33
C GLY A 17 16.37 24.40 33.92
N GLN A 18 15.32 23.73 33.46
CA GLN A 18 15.11 22.30 33.63
C GLN A 18 15.46 21.60 32.33
N MET A 19 16.40 20.68 32.34
CA MET A 19 16.61 19.77 31.22
C MET A 19 15.50 18.71 31.22
N LEU A 20 14.77 18.66 30.12
CA LEU A 20 13.64 17.76 29.89
C LEU A 20 14.06 16.49 29.16
N ALA A 21 15.07 16.59 28.30
CA ALA A 21 15.67 15.48 27.59
C ALA A 21 17.09 15.85 27.10
N VAL A 22 17.93 14.83 26.92
CA VAL A 22 19.22 14.90 26.24
C VAL A 22 19.32 13.74 25.27
N ASN A 23 19.91 13.95 24.10
CA ASN A 23 19.96 12.92 23.07
C ASN A 23 20.91 11.76 23.40
N ASP A 24 21.96 12.05 24.16
CA ASP A 24 22.91 11.07 24.69
C ASP A 24 23.55 11.64 25.96
N VAL A 25 23.59 10.87 27.05
CA VAL A 25 24.08 11.36 28.34
C VAL A 25 25.61 11.47 28.41
N ASN A 26 26.33 10.71 27.59
CA ASN A 26 27.79 10.63 27.56
C ASN A 26 28.41 11.54 26.48
N THR A 27 27.68 11.76 25.39
CA THR A 27 28.13 12.49 24.19
C THR A 27 27.06 13.47 23.72
N ALA A 28 26.51 14.22 24.67
CA ALA A 28 25.43 15.17 24.44
C ALA A 28 25.76 16.14 23.31
N THR A 29 24.96 16.10 22.24
CA THR A 29 25.03 17.03 21.11
C THR A 29 23.74 17.84 20.94
N LYS A 30 22.65 17.43 21.60
CA LYS A 30 21.36 18.14 21.66
C LYS A 30 20.72 17.99 23.05
N MET A 31 20.26 19.11 23.61
CA MET A 31 19.52 19.15 24.87
C MET A 31 18.22 19.93 24.68
N TRP A 32 17.14 19.48 25.31
CA TRP A 32 15.88 20.21 25.38
C TRP A 32 15.72 20.73 26.80
N ILE A 33 15.74 22.06 26.94
CA ILE A 33 15.64 22.74 28.22
C ILE A 33 14.40 23.62 28.26
N GLN A 34 13.74 23.66 29.42
CA GLN A 34 12.79 24.71 29.75
C GLN A 34 13.52 25.80 30.53
N ILE A 35 13.55 27.02 30.01
CA ILE A 35 14.09 28.18 30.74
C ILE A 35 13.16 28.44 31.94
N LYS A 36 13.74 28.47 33.14
CA LYS A 36 13.04 28.82 34.38
C LYS A 36 13.20 30.30 34.71
N THR A 37 14.40 30.85 34.48
CA THR A 37 14.73 32.25 34.75
C THR A 37 15.80 32.75 33.78
N GLY A 38 15.81 34.05 33.50
CA GLY A 38 16.85 34.69 32.72
C GLY A 38 16.62 34.59 31.21
N VAL A 39 17.71 34.65 30.44
CA VAL A 39 17.69 34.58 28.97
C VAL A 39 18.21 33.23 28.48
N ALA A 40 17.83 32.85 27.26
CA ALA A 40 18.39 31.67 26.60
C ALA A 40 19.93 31.77 26.54
N PRO A 41 20.67 30.66 26.71
CA PRO A 41 22.11 30.70 26.61
C PRO A 41 22.57 31.15 25.21
N THR A 42 23.80 31.65 25.11
CA THR A 42 24.40 32.00 23.81
C THR A 42 25.54 31.05 23.46
N ASP A 43 26.00 31.10 22.21
CA ASP A 43 27.15 30.33 21.75
C ASP A 43 28.37 30.51 22.69
N ASN A 44 29.10 29.42 22.92
CA ASN A 44 30.23 29.29 23.85
C ASN A 44 29.93 29.50 25.34
N GLN A 45 28.68 29.61 25.77
CA GLN A 45 28.37 29.56 27.20
C GLN A 45 28.45 28.13 27.74
N THR A 46 29.01 27.97 28.94
CA THR A 46 29.02 26.68 29.65
C THR A 46 27.65 26.45 30.28
N ILE A 47 27.03 25.32 29.94
CA ILE A 47 25.90 24.76 30.69
C ILE A 47 26.43 23.71 31.66
N THR A 48 25.89 23.66 32.87
CA THR A 48 26.27 22.71 33.90
C THR A 48 25.04 22.02 34.49
N GLY A 49 25.07 20.69 34.56
CA GLY A 49 24.08 19.88 35.25
C GLY A 49 24.24 20.02 36.76
N ALA A 50 23.17 20.38 37.46
CA ALA A 50 23.21 20.63 38.90
C ALA A 50 23.35 19.34 39.72
N THR A 51 22.89 18.20 39.20
CA THR A 51 22.97 16.90 39.89
C THR A 51 24.21 16.14 39.45
N SER A 52 24.50 16.09 38.15
CA SER A 52 25.64 15.36 37.61
C SER A 52 26.98 16.10 37.76
N GLY A 53 26.95 17.43 37.82
CA GLY A 53 28.15 18.26 37.63
C GLY A 53 28.75 18.15 36.22
N ALA A 54 28.08 17.49 35.27
CA ALA A 54 28.50 17.44 33.88
C ALA A 54 28.41 18.84 33.26
N SER A 55 29.31 19.16 32.33
CA SER A 55 29.27 20.45 31.64
C SER A 55 29.56 20.30 30.16
N ALA A 56 28.95 21.18 29.37
CA ALA A 56 29.16 21.28 27.93
C ALA A 56 29.16 22.75 27.51
N LEU A 57 29.84 23.05 26.40
CA LEU A 57 29.70 24.35 25.75
C LEU A 57 28.48 24.32 24.82
N MET A 58 27.67 25.36 24.89
CA MET A 58 26.66 25.63 23.89
C MET A 58 27.36 25.92 22.57
N ASN A 59 26.99 25.16 21.55
CA ASN A 59 27.56 25.25 20.21
C ASN A 59 26.40 25.48 19.25
N VAL A 60 26.27 26.69 18.70
CA VAL A 60 25.25 27.21 17.74
C VAL A 60 24.19 28.19 18.26
N THR A 61 23.44 28.77 17.30
CA THR A 61 22.20 29.52 17.46
C THR A 61 21.12 28.69 18.15
N ILE A 62 20.70 29.12 19.34
CA ILE A 62 19.59 28.50 20.06
C ILE A 62 18.29 28.77 19.30
N THR A 63 17.62 27.68 18.90
CA THR A 63 16.29 27.76 18.33
C THR A 63 15.27 27.83 19.46
N GLU A 64 14.77 29.02 19.76
CA GLU A 64 13.63 29.17 20.66
C GLU A 64 12.38 28.51 20.06
N ARG A 65 11.61 27.82 20.90
CA ARG A 65 10.36 27.20 20.51
C ARG A 65 9.23 27.80 21.32
N THR A 66 8.18 28.25 20.64
CA THR A 66 6.97 28.72 21.28
C THR A 66 6.30 27.56 22.01
N LEU A 67 6.00 27.77 23.29
CA LEU A 67 5.25 26.81 24.09
C LEU A 67 3.80 26.75 23.59
N SER A 68 3.26 25.54 23.49
CA SER A 68 1.85 25.35 23.18
C SER A 68 1.00 25.68 24.40
N PHE A 69 -0.09 26.40 24.20
CA PHE A 69 -1.13 26.63 25.21
C PHE A 69 -2.48 26.27 24.60
N PRO A 70 -3.11 25.14 25.01
CA PRO A 70 -2.69 24.24 26.08
C PRO A 70 -1.43 23.42 25.75
N PHE A 71 -0.73 22.96 26.79
CA PHE A 71 0.58 22.30 26.68
C PHE A 71 0.56 20.98 25.90
N ILE A 72 -0.62 20.37 25.75
CA ILE A 72 -0.82 19.15 24.95
C ILE A 72 -1.07 19.43 23.46
N GLY A 73 -1.35 20.67 23.08
CA GLY A 73 -1.74 21.05 21.72
C GLY A 73 -3.14 21.67 21.68
N ALA A 74 -3.69 21.77 20.47
CA ALA A 74 -5.05 22.25 20.21
C ALA A 74 -5.95 21.12 19.71
N SER A 75 -7.27 21.31 19.82
CA SER A 75 -8.27 20.48 19.15
C SER A 75 -9.20 21.38 18.35
N THR A 76 -9.57 20.92 17.15
CA THR A 76 -10.57 21.56 16.27
C THR A 76 -11.95 20.92 16.39
N GLY A 77 -12.11 19.94 17.29
CA GLY A 77 -13.31 19.11 17.40
C GLY A 77 -13.29 17.88 16.49
N SER A 78 -12.57 17.92 15.36
CA SER A 78 -12.40 16.77 14.45
C SER A 78 -10.94 16.38 14.21
N ALA A 79 -10.01 17.16 14.73
CA ALA A 79 -8.57 16.89 14.67
C ALA A 79 -7.85 17.47 15.90
N ILE A 80 -6.88 16.71 16.39
CA ILE A 80 -5.88 17.09 17.37
C ILE A 80 -4.66 17.63 16.63
N ILE A 81 -4.18 18.78 17.08
CA ILE A 81 -2.94 19.42 16.63
C ILE A 81 -2.02 19.41 17.84
N SER A 82 -1.18 18.38 17.95
CA SER A 82 -0.40 18.18 19.17
C SER A 82 0.69 19.23 19.36
N ALA A 83 1.03 19.47 20.62
CA ALA A 83 2.27 20.15 20.95
C ALA A 83 3.48 19.26 20.61
N TYR A 84 4.65 19.87 20.56
CA TYR A 84 5.90 19.18 20.25
C TYR A 84 6.18 18.03 21.23
N GLY A 85 6.45 16.84 20.69
CA GLY A 85 6.83 15.67 21.48
C GLY A 85 5.68 15.04 22.27
N VAL A 86 4.44 15.51 22.08
CA VAL A 86 3.25 14.85 22.64
C VAL A 86 2.91 13.67 21.74
N GLY A 87 3.11 12.47 22.27
CA GLY A 87 2.62 11.22 21.70
C GLY A 87 1.16 10.99 22.08
N ILE A 88 0.43 10.38 21.15
CA ILE A 88 -0.92 9.86 21.35
C ILE A 88 -0.88 8.40 20.90
N GLU A 89 -1.65 7.54 21.54
CA GLU A 89 -1.78 6.15 21.11
C GLU A 89 -2.28 6.09 19.66
N THR A 90 -1.72 5.19 18.86
CA THR A 90 -2.00 5.16 17.42
C THR A 90 -3.47 4.88 17.11
N ASP A 91 -4.15 4.14 17.98
CA ASP A 91 -5.55 3.75 17.82
C ASP A 91 -6.52 4.91 18.12
N ASP A 92 -6.05 5.94 18.82
CA ASP A 92 -6.80 7.18 19.09
C ASP A 92 -6.60 8.24 17.99
N LEU A 93 -5.79 7.94 16.97
CA LEU A 93 -5.46 8.85 15.90
C LEU A 93 -6.28 8.61 14.63
N THR A 94 -6.55 9.70 13.95
CA THR A 94 -7.21 9.79 12.66
C THR A 94 -6.30 10.51 11.66
N ALA A 95 -6.60 10.36 10.36
CA ALA A 95 -5.85 11.04 9.31
C ALA A 95 -5.92 12.58 9.35
N SER A 96 -6.85 13.14 10.13
CA SER A 96 -6.97 14.58 10.30
C SER A 96 -6.00 15.12 11.35
N ASP A 97 -5.46 14.25 12.20
CA ASP A 97 -4.58 14.64 13.30
C ASP A 97 -3.18 15.02 12.82
N LYS A 98 -2.54 15.90 13.59
CA LYS A 98 -1.23 16.46 13.31
C LYS A 98 -0.37 16.36 14.54
N LEU A 99 0.61 15.46 14.52
CA LEU A 99 1.55 15.27 15.61
C LEU A 99 2.90 15.89 15.26
N THR A 100 3.40 16.81 16.06
CA THR A 100 4.72 17.42 15.81
C THR A 100 5.76 16.77 16.72
N ASP A 101 6.82 16.18 16.16
CA ASP A 101 7.89 15.63 16.99
C ASP A 101 8.83 16.71 17.54
N LEU A 102 9.71 16.35 18.48
CA LEU A 102 10.65 17.29 19.13
C LEU A 102 11.64 17.96 18.16
N THR A 103 11.74 17.48 16.91
CA THR A 103 12.60 18.04 15.86
C THR A 103 11.86 19.03 14.96
N ASN A 104 10.57 19.26 15.17
CA ASN A 104 9.67 19.99 14.27
C ASN A 104 9.27 19.23 13.01
N THR A 105 9.33 17.90 13.03
CA THR A 105 8.80 17.11 11.93
C THR A 105 7.33 16.83 12.21
N LEU A 106 6.47 17.31 11.32
CA LEU A 106 5.05 16.98 11.33
C LEU A 106 4.86 15.51 10.91
N ARG A 107 4.07 14.78 11.71
CA ARG A 107 3.59 13.43 11.45
C ARG A 107 2.08 13.50 11.27
N VAL A 108 1.59 12.96 10.17
CA VAL A 108 0.17 12.81 9.88
C VAL A 108 -0.13 11.32 9.91
N PRO A 109 -1.07 10.85 10.75
CA PRO A 109 -1.49 9.46 10.75
C PRO A 109 -2.06 9.05 9.38
N PRO A 110 -1.88 7.79 8.96
CA PRO A 110 -2.45 7.30 7.71
C PRO A 110 -3.99 7.34 7.71
N ASN A 111 -4.60 7.47 6.52
CA ASN A 111 -6.05 7.30 6.36
C ASN A 111 -6.40 5.84 6.13
N ASN A 112 -6.71 5.11 7.21
CA ASN A 112 -7.16 3.73 7.12
C ASN A 112 -8.64 3.69 6.70
N VAL A 113 -8.90 3.07 5.55
CA VAL A 113 -10.24 2.98 4.96
C VAL A 113 -10.61 1.52 4.70
N THR A 114 -11.90 1.22 4.79
CA THR A 114 -12.42 -0.14 4.64
C THR A 114 -13.27 -0.27 3.37
N PHE A 115 -13.09 -1.37 2.64
CA PHE A 115 -14.01 -1.79 1.58
C PHE A 115 -14.76 -3.04 2.01
N THR A 116 -16.08 -3.05 1.84
CA THR A 116 -16.96 -4.16 2.25
C THR A 116 -17.72 -4.75 1.07
N VAL A 117 -17.65 -6.07 0.90
CA VAL A 117 -18.56 -6.85 0.05
C VAL A 117 -19.66 -7.42 0.92
N SER A 118 -20.92 -7.08 0.62
CA SER A 118 -22.12 -7.53 1.35
C SER A 118 -22.97 -8.48 0.50
N GLY A 119 -24.00 -9.10 1.07
CA GLY A 119 -24.92 -9.99 0.35
C GLY A 119 -24.37 -11.40 0.14
N LEU A 120 -23.38 -11.80 0.95
CA LEU A 120 -22.74 -13.11 0.88
C LEU A 120 -23.49 -14.15 1.73
N VAL A 121 -23.28 -15.41 1.40
CA VAL A 121 -23.70 -16.56 2.23
C VAL A 121 -22.47 -17.20 2.86
N SER A 122 -22.44 -17.17 4.20
CA SER A 122 -21.39 -17.79 5.00
C SER A 122 -21.30 -19.29 4.72
N GLY A 123 -20.08 -19.79 4.52
CA GLY A 123 -19.80 -21.20 4.24
C GLY A 123 -20.03 -21.63 2.79
N GLU A 124 -20.61 -20.77 1.94
CA GLU A 124 -20.91 -21.09 0.54
C GLU A 124 -20.10 -20.22 -0.43
N ASP A 125 -20.20 -18.90 -0.33
CA ASP A 125 -19.66 -18.00 -1.34
C ASP A 125 -18.14 -17.90 -1.30
N ARG A 126 -17.49 -18.00 -2.47
CA ARG A 126 -16.09 -17.62 -2.67
C ARG A 126 -16.05 -16.19 -3.20
N VAL A 127 -15.49 -15.28 -2.41
CA VAL A 127 -15.36 -13.86 -2.77
C VAL A 127 -13.91 -13.53 -3.12
N LEU A 128 -13.73 -12.87 -4.26
CA LEU A 128 -12.48 -12.27 -4.70
C LEU A 128 -12.68 -10.76 -4.83
N VAL A 129 -11.79 -9.98 -4.22
CA VAL A 129 -11.62 -8.55 -4.48
C VAL A 129 -10.17 -8.33 -4.93
N ALA A 130 -10.00 -7.82 -6.14
CA ALA A 130 -8.71 -7.65 -6.80
C ALA A 130 -8.61 -6.24 -7.42
N PRO A 131 -7.42 -5.79 -7.85
CA PRO A 131 -7.30 -4.53 -8.59
C PRO A 131 -8.05 -4.64 -9.92
N LEU A 132 -8.73 -3.56 -10.32
CA LEU A 132 -9.52 -3.57 -11.54
C LEU A 132 -8.64 -3.57 -12.80
N GLY A 133 -8.82 -4.60 -13.62
CA GLY A 133 -8.44 -4.66 -15.01
C GLY A 133 -9.66 -4.65 -15.95
N ARG A 134 -9.39 -4.73 -17.24
CA ARG A 134 -10.37 -4.87 -18.30
C ARG A 134 -9.93 -5.97 -19.25
N GLU A 135 -10.83 -6.85 -19.65
CA GLU A 135 -10.56 -7.92 -20.61
C GLU A 135 -11.35 -7.68 -21.91
N PHE A 136 -10.70 -7.94 -23.04
CA PHE A 136 -11.32 -7.98 -24.35
C PHE A 136 -10.47 -8.79 -25.34
N ALA A 137 -11.10 -9.20 -26.43
CA ALA A 137 -10.41 -9.72 -27.59
C ALA A 137 -10.01 -8.58 -28.52
N TRP A 138 -9.03 -8.81 -29.41
CA TRP A 138 -8.74 -7.91 -30.52
C TRP A 138 -8.93 -8.61 -31.86
N ASP A 139 -9.15 -7.81 -32.89
CA ASP A 139 -9.08 -8.22 -34.29
C ASP A 139 -8.01 -7.40 -35.04
N THR A 140 -7.62 -7.91 -36.21
CA THR A 140 -6.79 -7.19 -37.17
C THR A 140 -5.45 -6.70 -36.59
N GLU A 141 -4.65 -7.58 -35.97
CA GLU A 141 -3.30 -7.19 -35.57
C GLU A 141 -2.43 -6.86 -36.80
N GLY A 142 -1.77 -5.70 -36.76
CA GLY A 142 -0.76 -5.27 -37.71
C GLY A 142 0.42 -4.62 -37.01
N GLY A 143 1.63 -4.82 -37.53
CA GLY A 143 2.86 -4.28 -36.96
C GLY A 143 3.90 -5.38 -36.74
N THR A 144 5.15 -4.98 -36.53
CA THR A 144 6.25 -5.90 -36.17
C THR A 144 7.24 -5.11 -35.31
N PRO A 145 7.52 -5.52 -34.06
CA PRO A 145 7.02 -6.74 -33.38
C PRO A 145 5.51 -6.70 -33.05
N PRO A 146 4.87 -7.86 -32.75
CA PRO A 146 3.51 -7.90 -32.21
C PRO A 146 3.44 -7.27 -30.82
N PHE A 147 2.24 -7.15 -30.25
CA PHE A 147 2.07 -6.62 -28.89
C PHE A 147 2.95 -7.36 -27.87
N GLN A 148 3.43 -6.62 -26.88
CA GLN A 148 4.31 -7.14 -25.84
C GLN A 148 3.70 -6.93 -24.46
N ARG A 149 3.46 -8.03 -23.73
CA ARG A 149 2.97 -7.95 -22.34
C ARG A 149 3.84 -7.00 -21.51
N GLY A 150 3.20 -6.07 -20.83
CA GLY A 150 3.84 -5.07 -19.98
C GLY A 150 4.19 -3.76 -20.67
N GLU A 151 3.82 -3.56 -21.93
CA GLU A 151 3.88 -2.25 -22.57
C GLU A 151 2.68 -1.36 -22.24
N ASN A 152 2.81 -0.06 -22.49
CA ASN A 152 1.68 0.86 -22.44
C ASN A 152 0.92 0.82 -23.78
N LEU A 153 -0.40 0.88 -23.72
CA LEU A 153 -1.29 0.97 -24.87
C LEU A 153 -1.93 2.36 -24.92
N SER A 154 -2.24 2.82 -26.13
CA SER A 154 -3.09 3.99 -26.37
C SER A 154 -4.32 3.61 -27.19
N PHE A 155 -5.43 4.29 -26.93
CA PHE A 155 -6.71 4.13 -27.61
C PHE A 155 -7.18 5.46 -28.18
N THR A 156 -7.81 5.44 -29.36
CA THR A 156 -8.17 6.68 -30.08
C THR A 156 -9.66 7.04 -29.99
N SER A 157 -10.56 6.06 -29.86
CA SER A 157 -12.01 6.30 -29.78
C SER A 157 -12.74 5.21 -28.96
N PRO A 158 -13.08 5.45 -27.69
CA PRO A 158 -12.76 6.66 -26.92
C PRO A 158 -11.26 6.74 -26.58
N THR A 159 -10.78 7.96 -26.28
CA THR A 159 -9.36 8.17 -25.97
C THR A 159 -9.00 7.66 -24.57
N GLY A 160 -7.89 6.94 -24.47
CA GLY A 160 -7.38 6.46 -23.20
C GLY A 160 -5.97 5.89 -23.31
N THR A 161 -5.34 5.67 -22.16
CA THR A 161 -4.08 4.91 -22.07
C THR A 161 -4.22 3.80 -21.05
N ALA A 162 -3.53 2.69 -21.28
CA ALA A 162 -3.55 1.54 -20.38
C ALA A 162 -2.19 0.84 -20.32
N TYR A 163 -2.04 -0.01 -19.31
CA TYR A 163 -0.93 -0.95 -19.18
C TYR A 163 -1.40 -2.34 -19.61
N LEU A 164 -0.66 -3.02 -20.50
CA LEU A 164 -0.98 -4.37 -20.95
C LEU A 164 -0.55 -5.41 -19.91
N SER A 165 -1.47 -5.82 -19.04
CA SER A 165 -1.20 -6.70 -17.90
C SER A 165 -1.10 -8.18 -18.30
N PHE A 166 -1.92 -8.62 -19.25
CA PHE A 166 -1.92 -9.97 -19.78
C PHE A 166 -2.09 -9.95 -21.29
N LEU A 167 -1.38 -10.86 -21.97
CA LEU A 167 -1.45 -11.04 -23.40
C LEU A 167 -1.50 -12.53 -23.70
N ARG A 168 -2.54 -12.95 -24.42
CA ARG A 168 -2.57 -14.21 -25.15
C ARG A 168 -2.66 -13.87 -26.62
N ASP A 169 -1.54 -14.01 -27.30
CA ASP A 169 -1.41 -13.81 -28.74
C ASP A 169 -1.68 -15.14 -29.46
N ASP A 170 -2.75 -15.17 -30.26
CA ASP A 170 -3.13 -16.30 -31.11
C ASP A 170 -2.89 -15.95 -32.61
N GLY A 171 -1.95 -15.02 -32.89
CA GLY A 171 -1.63 -14.49 -34.22
C GLY A 171 -2.36 -13.18 -34.48
N THR A 172 -3.15 -13.09 -35.55
CA THR A 172 -3.86 -11.83 -35.89
C THR A 172 -5.02 -11.47 -34.96
N THR A 173 -5.28 -12.32 -33.97
CA THR A 173 -6.31 -12.19 -32.93
C THR A 173 -5.74 -12.66 -31.60
N GLY A 174 -6.42 -12.34 -30.51
CA GLY A 174 -6.08 -12.87 -29.20
C GLY A 174 -6.89 -12.20 -28.11
N ARG A 175 -6.46 -12.35 -26.85
CA ARG A 175 -7.08 -11.67 -25.69
C ARG A 175 -6.08 -10.90 -24.85
N MET A 176 -6.45 -9.68 -24.48
CA MET A 176 -5.67 -8.82 -23.59
C MET A 176 -6.43 -8.62 -22.28
N GLN A 177 -5.68 -8.49 -21.20
CA GLN A 177 -6.17 -7.80 -20.01
C GLN A 177 -5.33 -6.55 -19.78
N ILE A 178 -6.00 -5.44 -19.52
CA ILE A 178 -5.37 -4.14 -19.37
C ILE A 178 -5.71 -3.52 -18.02
N ARG A 179 -4.84 -2.65 -17.52
CA ARG A 179 -5.16 -1.69 -16.47
C ARG A 179 -5.23 -0.30 -17.08
N MET A 180 -6.38 0.37 -16.97
CA MET A 180 -6.51 1.77 -17.40
C MET A 180 -5.56 2.66 -16.58
N LEU A 181 -4.86 3.57 -17.27
CA LEU A 181 -3.99 4.57 -16.66
C LEU A 181 -4.64 5.95 -16.72
N THR A 182 -5.23 6.31 -17.86
CA THR A 182 -5.96 7.56 -18.06
C THR A 182 -7.07 7.39 -19.09
N GLY A 183 -8.02 8.34 -19.11
CA GLY A 183 -9.07 8.41 -20.11
C GLY A 183 -10.21 7.42 -19.87
N THR A 184 -10.89 7.04 -20.95
CA THR A 184 -12.11 6.22 -20.90
C THR A 184 -11.79 4.78 -21.32
N VAL A 185 -12.50 3.81 -20.73
CA VAL A 185 -12.43 2.40 -21.13
C VAL A 185 -12.71 2.30 -22.63
N PRO A 186 -11.88 1.61 -23.42
CA PRO A 186 -12.13 1.45 -24.84
C PRO A 186 -13.44 0.70 -25.08
N THR A 187 -14.00 0.85 -26.26
CA THR A 187 -15.22 0.17 -26.69
C THR A 187 -14.89 -0.72 -27.88
N ASP A 188 -15.88 -1.50 -28.33
CA ASP A 188 -15.78 -2.18 -29.61
C ASP A 188 -15.36 -1.20 -30.72
N ASN A 189 -14.50 -1.67 -31.60
CA ASN A 189 -13.86 -0.90 -32.67
C ASN A 189 -12.89 0.21 -32.24
N SER A 190 -12.52 0.35 -30.96
CA SER A 190 -11.43 1.24 -30.56
C SER A 190 -10.10 0.80 -31.17
N THR A 191 -9.41 1.69 -31.88
CA THR A 191 -8.02 1.45 -32.32
C THR A 191 -7.10 1.35 -31.11
N ILE A 192 -6.24 0.33 -31.12
CA ILE A 192 -5.20 0.04 -30.13
C ILE A 192 -3.85 0.38 -30.77
N THR A 193 -2.95 1.02 -30.03
CA THR A 193 -1.54 1.17 -30.43
C THR A 193 -0.61 0.85 -29.27
N GLY A 194 0.29 -0.10 -29.48
CA GLY A 194 1.33 -0.52 -28.55
C GLY A 194 2.44 0.52 -28.49
N GLY A 195 2.79 0.96 -27.29
CA GLY A 195 3.75 2.04 -27.08
C GLY A 195 5.19 1.63 -27.35
N THR A 196 5.57 0.39 -27.02
CA THR A 196 6.92 -0.13 -27.25
C THR A 196 6.99 -0.92 -28.55
N SER A 197 5.98 -1.75 -28.82
CA SER A 197 5.91 -2.59 -30.01
C SER A 197 5.57 -1.80 -31.27
N GLY A 198 4.81 -0.71 -31.15
CA GLY A 198 4.19 -0.04 -32.30
C GLY A 198 3.08 -0.87 -32.97
N ALA A 199 2.71 -2.03 -32.39
CA ALA A 199 1.65 -2.87 -32.92
C ALA A 199 0.31 -2.14 -32.87
N THR A 200 -0.53 -2.42 -33.85
CA THR A 200 -1.87 -1.85 -34.00
C THR A 200 -2.88 -2.97 -34.10
N ALA A 201 -4.04 -2.77 -33.50
CA ALA A 201 -5.19 -3.66 -33.63
C ALA A 201 -6.45 -2.85 -33.34
N ILE A 202 -7.58 -3.53 -33.35
CA ILE A 202 -8.85 -2.95 -32.97
C ILE A 202 -9.46 -3.82 -31.85
N VAL A 203 -10.11 -3.17 -30.88
CA VAL A 203 -10.87 -3.88 -29.84
C VAL A 203 -12.04 -4.60 -30.49
N ASN A 204 -12.17 -5.89 -30.19
CA ASN A 204 -13.21 -6.76 -30.71
C ASN A 204 -14.18 -7.14 -29.58
N GLY A 205 -15.39 -6.61 -29.67
CA GLY A 205 -16.50 -6.87 -28.77
C GLY A 205 -16.50 -6.03 -27.51
N ALA A 206 -17.35 -6.44 -26.56
CA ALA A 206 -17.54 -5.72 -25.31
C ALA A 206 -16.32 -5.84 -24.40
N VAL A 207 -15.84 -4.71 -23.89
CA VAL A 207 -14.80 -4.66 -22.87
C VAL A 207 -15.43 -4.92 -21.51
N VAL A 208 -15.03 -6.00 -20.86
CA VAL A 208 -15.57 -6.42 -19.56
C VAL A 208 -14.61 -6.11 -18.42
N ALA A 209 -15.13 -6.00 -17.20
CA ALA A 209 -14.28 -5.90 -16.01
C ALA A 209 -13.57 -7.23 -15.76
N SER A 210 -12.31 -7.16 -15.34
CA SER A 210 -11.52 -8.32 -14.92
C SER A 210 -10.61 -7.91 -13.76
N GLU A 211 -9.88 -8.87 -13.21
CA GLU A 211 -8.69 -8.57 -12.42
C GLU A 211 -7.58 -7.93 -13.29
N ASP A 212 -6.75 -7.08 -12.68
CA ASP A 212 -5.41 -6.71 -13.19
C ASP A 212 -4.38 -7.72 -12.65
N PRO A 213 -4.02 -8.76 -13.42
CA PRO A 213 -3.15 -9.81 -12.93
C PRO A 213 -1.71 -9.37 -12.68
N ARG A 214 -1.29 -8.24 -13.27
CA ARG A 214 0.09 -7.74 -13.29
C ARG A 214 0.20 -6.42 -12.55
N GLN A 215 -0.51 -6.32 -11.44
CA GLN A 215 -0.37 -5.21 -10.49
C GLN A 215 1.09 -5.06 -10.04
N LEU A 216 1.73 -6.21 -9.79
CA LEU A 216 3.13 -6.38 -9.41
C LEU A 216 3.76 -7.49 -10.28
N LYS A 217 5.09 -7.57 -10.28
CA LYS A 217 5.86 -8.65 -10.91
C LYS A 217 6.85 -9.24 -9.94
N LEU A 218 7.08 -10.54 -10.08
CA LEU A 218 8.11 -11.25 -9.33
C LEU A 218 9.51 -10.76 -9.73
N LEU A 219 10.38 -10.49 -8.75
CA LEU A 219 11.76 -10.09 -8.99
C LEU A 219 12.68 -11.30 -9.20
N THR A 220 12.47 -12.37 -8.43
CA THR A 220 13.30 -13.57 -8.42
C THR A 220 12.45 -14.82 -8.54
N SER A 221 12.88 -15.79 -9.32
CA SER A 221 12.12 -17.02 -9.51
C SER A 221 11.90 -17.77 -8.17
N LEU A 222 10.69 -18.27 -7.96
CA LEU A 222 10.33 -19.11 -6.81
C LEU A 222 10.35 -20.55 -7.27
N ILE A 223 11.34 -21.32 -6.79
CA ILE A 223 11.61 -22.69 -7.24
C ILE A 223 11.90 -23.66 -6.08
N GLY A 224 12.01 -23.16 -4.85
CA GLY A 224 12.33 -23.95 -3.66
C GLY A 224 11.13 -24.67 -3.03
N ALA A 225 11.42 -25.65 -2.17
CA ALA A 225 10.40 -26.41 -1.42
C ALA A 225 9.81 -25.63 -0.23
N ALA A 226 10.47 -24.54 0.17
CA ALA A 226 10.26 -23.85 1.44
C ALA A 226 10.52 -22.34 1.29
N GLU A 227 9.96 -21.73 0.24
CA GLU A 227 10.03 -20.29 0.05
C GLU A 227 9.27 -19.59 1.18
N THR A 228 9.90 -18.57 1.79
CA THR A 228 9.33 -17.79 2.91
C THR A 228 9.15 -16.31 2.58
N ALA A 229 9.54 -15.91 1.37
CA ALA A 229 9.45 -14.54 0.91
C ALA A 229 9.10 -14.48 -0.57
N VAL A 230 8.37 -13.44 -0.95
CA VAL A 230 8.07 -13.10 -2.35
C VAL A 230 8.55 -11.68 -2.60
N VAL A 231 9.60 -11.53 -3.40
CA VAL A 231 10.20 -10.22 -3.70
C VAL A 231 9.65 -9.70 -5.02
N CYS A 232 9.19 -8.45 -5.03
CA CYS A 232 8.55 -7.81 -6.18
C CYS A 232 9.47 -6.79 -6.86
N VAL A 233 9.28 -6.59 -8.16
CA VAL A 233 9.95 -5.53 -8.94
C VAL A 233 9.31 -4.17 -8.64
N ASP A 234 7.98 -4.12 -8.68
CA ASP A 234 7.21 -2.88 -8.61
C ASP A 234 7.04 -2.40 -7.17
N ALA A 235 6.78 -1.10 -7.00
CA ALA A 235 6.46 -0.56 -5.68
C ALA A 235 5.11 -1.12 -5.20
N MET A 236 5.07 -1.53 -3.93
CA MET A 236 3.85 -2.03 -3.32
C MET A 236 2.86 -0.87 -3.10
N PRO A 237 1.58 -1.01 -3.51
CA PRO A 237 0.55 -0.01 -3.24
C PRO A 237 0.40 0.28 -1.74
N THR A 238 0.12 1.53 -1.38
CA THR A 238 -0.14 1.90 0.02
C THR A 238 -1.39 1.23 0.59
N ASP A 239 -2.35 0.90 -0.26
CA ASP A 239 -3.60 0.22 0.11
C ASP A 239 -3.42 -1.29 0.39
N THR A 240 -2.20 -1.83 0.30
CA THR A 240 -1.89 -3.23 0.63
C THR A 240 -2.21 -3.50 2.11
N PRO A 241 -3.11 -4.43 2.44
CA PRO A 241 -3.38 -4.81 3.83
C PRO A 241 -2.12 -5.36 4.53
N THR A 242 -1.98 -5.16 5.84
CA THR A 242 -0.82 -5.64 6.62
C THR A 242 -0.65 -7.16 6.59
N THR A 243 -1.75 -7.90 6.50
CA THR A 243 -1.81 -9.34 6.26
C THR A 243 -2.88 -9.63 5.21
N GLY A 244 -2.76 -10.74 4.48
CA GLY A 244 -3.73 -11.07 3.45
C GLY A 244 -3.25 -12.15 2.49
N THR A 245 -3.74 -12.07 1.27
CA THR A 245 -3.45 -13.02 0.19
C THR A 245 -2.93 -12.32 -1.05
N ILE A 246 -1.97 -12.96 -1.71
CA ILE A 246 -1.49 -12.60 -3.04
C ILE A 246 -1.73 -13.76 -3.99
N ARG A 247 -2.01 -13.43 -5.25
CA ARG A 247 -2.08 -14.40 -6.35
C ARG A 247 -0.81 -14.30 -7.16
N ILE A 248 -0.11 -15.42 -7.31
CA ILE A 248 1.17 -15.52 -8.02
C ILE A 248 0.97 -16.40 -9.25
N GLN A 249 1.29 -15.86 -10.44
CA GLN A 249 1.30 -16.62 -11.67
C GLN A 249 2.45 -17.63 -11.66
N LEU A 250 2.11 -18.91 -11.79
CA LEU A 250 3.05 -19.99 -12.05
C LEU A 250 3.37 -20.05 -13.55
N ASP A 251 4.45 -20.73 -13.93
CA ASP A 251 4.86 -20.85 -15.34
C ASP A 251 3.83 -21.62 -16.19
N THR A 252 2.99 -22.43 -15.54
CA THR A 252 1.83 -23.10 -16.15
C THR A 252 0.70 -22.15 -16.54
N GLY A 253 0.76 -20.88 -16.11
CA GLY A 253 -0.28 -19.87 -16.27
C GLY A 253 -1.37 -19.89 -15.18
N ILE A 254 -1.32 -20.85 -14.25
CA ILE A 254 -2.22 -20.93 -13.09
C ILE A 254 -1.82 -19.89 -12.04
N TYR A 255 -2.79 -19.26 -11.38
CA TYR A 255 -2.56 -18.36 -10.26
C TYR A 255 -2.72 -19.06 -8.91
N ARG A 256 -1.60 -19.28 -8.22
CA ARG A 256 -1.59 -19.80 -6.86
C ARG A 256 -2.00 -18.72 -5.86
N ASN A 257 -2.90 -19.04 -4.95
CA ASN A 257 -3.21 -18.20 -3.78
C ASN A 257 -2.18 -18.45 -2.67
N VAL A 258 -1.51 -17.40 -2.20
CA VAL A 258 -0.50 -17.47 -1.14
C VAL A 258 -0.82 -16.44 -0.07
N ALA A 259 -0.95 -16.89 1.17
CA ALA A 259 -1.13 -16.00 2.30
C ALA A 259 0.21 -15.35 2.71
N TYR A 260 0.18 -14.05 2.97
CA TYR A 260 1.30 -13.30 3.53
C TYR A 260 0.96 -12.80 4.94
N THR A 261 1.96 -12.80 5.81
CA THR A 261 1.83 -12.42 7.23
C THR A 261 2.35 -11.02 7.52
N SER A 262 3.12 -10.46 6.60
CA SER A 262 3.56 -9.06 6.62
C SER A 262 4.13 -8.68 5.24
N TYR A 263 4.41 -7.40 5.05
CA TYR A 263 5.15 -6.91 3.89
C TYR A 263 6.10 -5.78 4.28
N ASN A 264 7.11 -5.55 3.46
CA ASN A 264 8.07 -4.45 3.59
C ASN A 264 8.15 -3.67 2.27
N THR A 265 7.73 -2.41 2.27
CA THR A 265 7.73 -1.54 1.08
C THR A 265 9.13 -1.12 0.64
N GLY A 266 10.09 -1.04 1.58
CA GLY A 266 11.48 -0.68 1.29
C GLY A 266 12.22 -1.77 0.53
N THR A 267 12.00 -3.03 0.89
CA THR A 267 12.58 -4.19 0.18
C THR A 267 11.64 -4.82 -0.86
N LYS A 268 10.40 -4.32 -0.95
CA LYS A 268 9.33 -4.83 -1.84
C LYS A 268 9.06 -6.33 -1.62
N THR A 269 9.01 -6.74 -0.37
CA THR A 269 8.95 -8.16 0.01
C THR A 269 7.68 -8.47 0.77
N PHE A 270 6.92 -9.49 0.33
CA PHE A 270 5.92 -10.14 1.16
C PHE A 270 6.59 -11.25 1.97
N THR A 271 6.32 -11.33 3.26
CA THR A 271 6.69 -12.47 4.10
C THR A 271 5.55 -13.48 4.07
N ILE A 272 5.85 -14.73 3.69
CA ILE A 272 4.87 -15.82 3.56
C ILE A 272 5.23 -16.97 4.48
N GLY A 273 4.24 -17.82 4.79
CA GLY A 273 4.53 -19.13 5.38
C GLY A 273 5.34 -19.99 4.41
N SER A 274 6.15 -20.92 4.95
CA SER A 274 6.94 -21.87 4.15
C SER A 274 6.08 -22.56 3.08
N THR A 275 6.34 -22.24 1.81
CA THR A 275 5.51 -22.70 0.67
C THR A 275 6.40 -23.35 -0.40
N SER A 276 5.97 -24.49 -0.94
CA SER A 276 6.71 -25.23 -1.98
C SER A 276 6.34 -24.77 -3.39
N PHE A 277 7.33 -24.50 -4.24
CA PHE A 277 7.18 -24.14 -5.66
C PHE A 277 7.84 -25.16 -6.61
N ILE A 278 8.06 -26.40 -6.16
CA ILE A 278 8.87 -27.40 -6.91
C ILE A 278 8.11 -28.17 -8.00
N ASP A 279 6.81 -28.42 -7.88
CA ASP A 279 6.13 -29.38 -8.77
C ASP A 279 5.50 -28.71 -10.02
N PRO A 280 5.92 -29.03 -11.25
CA PRO A 280 5.37 -28.43 -12.48
C PRO A 280 3.94 -28.87 -12.84
N ASN A 281 3.34 -29.87 -12.18
CA ASN A 281 2.04 -30.44 -12.54
C ASN A 281 0.98 -30.41 -11.43
N ASP A 282 1.31 -29.92 -10.25
CA ASP A 282 0.34 -29.90 -9.15
C ASP A 282 -0.59 -28.67 -9.29
N ALA A 283 -1.89 -28.87 -9.14
CA ALA A 283 -2.89 -27.80 -9.13
C ALA A 283 -2.64 -26.77 -8.00
N THR A 284 -1.68 -27.04 -7.12
CA THR A 284 -1.16 -26.15 -6.10
C THR A 284 0.36 -25.95 -6.14
N GLY A 285 1.09 -26.51 -7.12
CA GLY A 285 2.55 -26.60 -7.29
C GLY A 285 3.05 -25.94 -8.58
N GLY A 286 4.17 -25.23 -8.59
CA GLY A 286 4.81 -24.83 -9.86
C GLY A 286 5.91 -23.82 -9.63
N ALA A 287 6.96 -23.87 -10.46
CA ALA A 287 7.93 -22.79 -10.52
C ALA A 287 7.20 -21.51 -10.95
N ALA A 288 7.66 -20.38 -10.41
CA ALA A 288 7.24 -19.07 -10.88
C ALA A 288 8.49 -18.30 -11.26
N GLU A 289 8.72 -18.09 -12.54
CA GLU A 289 9.89 -17.37 -13.04
C GLU A 289 9.83 -15.86 -12.74
N ALA A 290 11.01 -15.25 -12.64
CA ALA A 290 11.14 -13.79 -12.55
C ALA A 290 10.35 -13.10 -13.68
N GLY A 291 9.63 -12.04 -13.33
CA GLY A 291 8.74 -11.33 -14.25
C GLY A 291 7.33 -11.91 -14.36
N ASN A 292 7.02 -13.04 -13.69
CA ASN A 292 5.65 -13.53 -13.56
C ASN A 292 4.77 -12.55 -12.77
N SER A 293 3.49 -12.59 -13.10
CA SER A 293 2.52 -11.60 -12.62
C SER A 293 2.10 -11.90 -11.18
N ILE A 294 1.96 -10.85 -10.38
CA ILE A 294 1.49 -10.91 -9.00
C ILE A 294 0.40 -9.85 -8.85
N PHE A 295 -0.66 -10.18 -8.13
CA PHE A 295 -1.62 -9.19 -7.66
C PHE A 295 -2.05 -9.44 -6.22
N ILE A 296 -2.36 -8.36 -5.53
CA ILE A 296 -2.92 -8.39 -4.18
C ILE A 296 -4.39 -8.78 -4.30
N ALA A 297 -4.75 -9.90 -3.70
CA ALA A 297 -6.13 -10.32 -3.59
C ALA A 297 -6.65 -9.79 -2.25
N TYR A 298 -7.12 -8.53 -2.26
CA TYR A 298 -7.58 -7.80 -1.07
C TYR A 298 -8.58 -8.61 -0.24
N ILE A 299 -9.41 -9.41 -0.92
CA ILE A 299 -10.18 -10.52 -0.34
C ILE A 299 -10.04 -11.71 -1.29
N ASP A 300 -9.72 -12.90 -0.78
CA ASP A 300 -9.75 -14.15 -1.57
C ASP A 300 -9.98 -15.36 -0.66
N LYS A 301 -11.24 -15.63 -0.35
CA LYS A 301 -11.60 -16.66 0.64
C LYS A 301 -13.02 -17.18 0.48
N LEU A 302 -13.32 -18.27 1.21
CA LEU A 302 -14.71 -18.62 1.55
C LEU A 302 -15.25 -17.53 2.47
N ALA A 303 -16.43 -17.01 2.17
CA ALA A 303 -17.15 -16.13 3.06
C ALA A 303 -17.41 -16.87 4.39
N ALA A 304 -17.00 -16.27 5.50
CA ALA A 304 -17.27 -16.72 6.84
C ALA A 304 -18.47 -15.96 7.46
N ALA A 305 -18.90 -14.87 6.83
CA ALA A 305 -20.03 -14.05 7.25
C ALA A 305 -20.86 -13.58 6.04
N THR A 306 -21.96 -12.87 6.31
CA THR A 306 -22.81 -12.26 5.26
C THR A 306 -22.17 -11.05 4.57
N SER A 307 -21.01 -10.62 5.07
CA SER A 307 -20.17 -9.59 4.50
C SER A 307 -18.71 -9.88 4.78
N GLU A 308 -17.84 -9.51 3.85
CA GLU A 308 -16.39 -9.59 4.00
C GLU A 308 -15.76 -8.24 3.69
N ALA A 309 -14.67 -7.92 4.37
CA ALA A 309 -14.04 -6.62 4.23
C ALA A 309 -12.51 -6.71 4.30
N PHE A 310 -11.85 -5.69 3.74
CA PHE A 310 -10.43 -5.43 3.96
C PHE A 310 -10.24 -3.96 4.32
N THR A 311 -9.14 -3.68 5.03
CA THR A 311 -8.73 -2.31 5.37
C THR A 311 -7.34 -2.07 4.80
N GLY A 312 -7.14 -0.90 4.19
CA GLY A 312 -5.88 -0.45 3.63
C GLY A 312 -5.66 1.04 3.88
N VAL A 313 -4.44 1.52 3.63
CA VAL A 313 -4.14 2.95 3.73
C VAL A 313 -4.50 3.66 2.42
N TYR A 314 -5.43 4.60 2.49
CA TYR A 314 -5.81 5.46 1.39
C TYR A 314 -4.71 6.46 1.05
N LEU A 315 -4.35 6.49 -0.23
CA LEU A 315 -3.52 7.55 -0.83
C LEU A 315 -4.21 8.15 -2.06
N ALA A 316 -4.90 7.31 -2.83
CA ALA A 316 -5.72 7.67 -3.97
C ALA A 316 -6.82 6.64 -4.15
N ASP A 317 -7.85 6.97 -4.92
CA ASP A 317 -8.95 6.05 -5.22
C ASP A 317 -8.43 4.77 -5.88
N ARG A 318 -8.82 3.62 -5.31
CA ARG A 318 -8.54 2.30 -5.89
C ARG A 318 -9.79 1.77 -6.55
N SER A 319 -9.71 1.56 -7.86
CA SER A 319 -10.71 0.77 -8.59
C SER A 319 -10.49 -0.72 -8.34
N LEU A 320 -11.56 -1.42 -8.00
CA LEU A 320 -11.57 -2.81 -7.60
C LEU A 320 -12.47 -3.63 -8.52
N PHE A 321 -12.02 -4.83 -8.81
CA PHE A 321 -12.81 -5.90 -9.40
C PHE A 321 -13.31 -6.81 -8.29
N ILE A 322 -14.60 -7.15 -8.33
CA ILE A 322 -15.26 -8.03 -7.37
C ILE A 322 -15.85 -9.20 -8.12
N ARG A 323 -15.55 -10.42 -7.68
CA ARG A 323 -16.14 -11.67 -8.19
C ARG A 323 -16.64 -12.49 -7.01
N VAL A 324 -17.89 -12.93 -7.10
CA VAL A 324 -18.50 -13.88 -6.17
C VAL A 324 -18.94 -15.11 -6.95
N ARG A 325 -18.52 -16.28 -6.49
CA ARG A 325 -18.88 -17.59 -7.06
C ARG A 325 -19.40 -18.49 -5.96
N ASP A 326 -20.25 -19.45 -6.30
CA ASP A 326 -20.60 -20.50 -5.36
C ASP A 326 -19.39 -21.42 -5.12
N GLY A 327 -19.15 -21.76 -3.87
CA GLY A 327 -18.19 -22.76 -3.41
C GLY A 327 -18.83 -23.98 -2.76
N ALA A 328 -20.16 -24.13 -2.76
CA ALA A 328 -20.88 -25.16 -2.02
C ALA A 328 -22.22 -25.59 -2.68
N SER A 329 -23.32 -25.55 -1.91
CA SER A 329 -24.57 -26.27 -2.19
C SER A 329 -25.67 -25.45 -2.85
N THR A 330 -25.54 -24.13 -2.97
CA THR A 330 -26.55 -23.29 -3.63
C THR A 330 -25.94 -22.57 -4.85
N PRO A 331 -25.87 -23.28 -6.01
CA PRO A 331 -25.16 -22.78 -7.18
C PRO A 331 -25.74 -21.45 -7.65
N ILE A 332 -24.84 -20.49 -7.77
CA ILE A 332 -25.10 -19.18 -8.36
C ILE A 332 -24.30 -19.02 -9.64
N LYS A 333 -24.86 -18.25 -10.56
CA LYS A 333 -24.08 -17.69 -11.66
C LYS A 333 -23.00 -16.80 -11.05
N THR A 334 -21.80 -16.86 -11.61
CA THR A 334 -20.71 -15.94 -11.22
C THR A 334 -21.24 -14.51 -11.26
N PHE A 335 -21.17 -13.85 -10.12
CA PHE A 335 -21.48 -12.43 -10.01
C PHE A 335 -20.17 -11.65 -10.10
N GLU A 336 -20.09 -10.72 -11.05
CA GLU A 336 -18.95 -9.83 -11.21
C GLU A 336 -19.42 -8.39 -11.23
N THR A 337 -18.70 -7.52 -10.52
CA THR A 337 -18.96 -6.09 -10.50
C THR A 337 -17.67 -5.32 -10.22
N THR A 338 -17.74 -3.99 -10.32
CA THR A 338 -16.67 -3.10 -9.93
C THR A 338 -17.04 -2.32 -8.68
N GLY A 339 -16.03 -1.82 -7.98
CA GLY A 339 -16.20 -0.91 -6.84
C GLY A 339 -15.02 0.03 -6.72
N THR A 340 -15.15 1.06 -5.89
CA THR A 340 -14.08 2.02 -5.62
C THR A 340 -13.85 2.10 -4.13
N LEU A 341 -12.61 1.91 -3.70
CA LEU A 341 -12.15 2.29 -2.36
C LEU A 341 -11.73 3.77 -2.44
N GLY A 342 -12.59 4.65 -1.93
CA GLY A 342 -12.35 6.09 -1.86
C GLY A 342 -11.81 6.54 -0.50
N SER A 343 -11.71 7.86 -0.32
CA SER A 343 -11.18 8.47 0.91
C SER A 343 -12.01 8.19 2.16
N ALA A 344 -13.28 7.78 1.99
CA ALA A 344 -14.19 7.38 3.05
C ALA A 344 -14.45 5.85 3.08
N GLY A 345 -13.64 5.05 2.36
CA GLY A 345 -13.89 3.62 2.15
C GLY A 345 -14.73 3.34 0.91
N GLY A 346 -15.35 2.17 0.87
CA GLY A 346 -16.20 1.75 -0.26
C GLY A 346 -17.00 0.49 0.03
N SER A 347 -17.91 0.14 -0.88
CA SER A 347 -18.64 -1.12 -0.77
C SER A 347 -19.13 -1.64 -2.12
N ALA A 348 -19.44 -2.93 -2.15
CA ALA A 348 -20.22 -3.58 -3.20
C ALA A 348 -21.22 -4.55 -2.56
N THR A 349 -22.35 -4.77 -3.22
CA THR A 349 -23.36 -5.75 -2.79
C THR A 349 -23.44 -6.85 -3.82
N ALA A 350 -23.17 -8.08 -3.40
CA ALA A 350 -23.30 -9.26 -4.22
C ALA A 350 -24.77 -9.56 -4.52
N ILE A 351 -25.06 -9.94 -5.75
CA ILE A 351 -26.39 -10.39 -6.16
C ILE A 351 -26.31 -11.87 -6.49
N ARG A 352 -27.17 -12.65 -5.83
CA ARG A 352 -27.28 -14.09 -6.07
C ARG A 352 -28.32 -14.34 -7.17
N THR A 353 -27.87 -14.87 -8.30
CA THR A 353 -28.75 -15.39 -9.35
C THR A 353 -28.55 -16.90 -9.41
N SER A 354 -29.61 -17.67 -9.13
CA SER A 354 -29.53 -19.13 -9.17
C SER A 354 -29.07 -19.62 -10.55
N ASP A 355 -28.21 -20.64 -10.56
CA ASP A 355 -27.76 -21.34 -11.76
C ASP A 355 -28.44 -22.71 -11.97
N ALA A 356 -29.51 -22.96 -11.21
CA ALA A 356 -30.37 -24.13 -11.36
C ALA A 356 -31.39 -23.94 -12.50
#